data_AF-A0A1F7JH08-F1
#
_entry.id   AF-A0A1F7JH08-F1
#
_cell.length_a   1.000
_cell.length_b   1.000
_cell.length_c   1.000
_cell.angle_alpha   90.00
_cell.angle_beta   90.00
_cell.angle_gamma   90.00
#
_symmetry.space_group_name_H-M   'P 1'
#
loop_
_entity.id
_entity.type
_entity.pdbx_description
1 polymer ?
#
loop_
_entity_poly.entity_id
_entity_poly.type
_entity_poly.pdbx_seq_one_letter_code
_entity_poly.pdbx_strand_id
1 'polypeptide(L)'
;MISRLFIYIVLFLFLAVPALSVNSQEVQIEGKKNVEYNLKYPGIMRDHPLYFLKKIRDQLNLFLTRDYVKKAELLLQISDKNINSALLFSQSGKWGLSTKSAYDGEQDFMKIFPFLSQSKKQGVSPSQDFILTLKLSNEKHQEVIETIFKDVPQGERSLLSEVLNVNKKAKNELKRF
;
A
#
# COMPACT_ATOMS: atom_id res chain seq x y z
N MET A 1 -28.26 47.55 -15.96
CA MET A 1 -28.85 46.22 -16.26
C MET A 1 -27.87 45.23 -16.89
N ILE A 2 -26.93 45.66 -17.74
CA ILE A 2 -25.95 44.78 -18.44
C ILE A 2 -25.01 43.98 -17.50
N SER A 3 -24.58 44.54 -16.36
CA SER A 3 -23.64 43.83 -15.45
C SER A 3 -24.25 42.62 -14.74
N ARG A 4 -25.57 42.65 -14.45
CA ARG A 4 -26.29 41.52 -13.86
C ARG A 4 -26.51 40.41 -14.87
N LEU A 5 -26.74 40.77 -16.14
CA LEU A 5 -26.90 39.79 -17.24
C LEU A 5 -25.62 38.99 -17.49
N PHE A 6 -24.46 39.66 -17.37
CA PHE A 6 -23.14 39.00 -17.53
C PHE A 6 -22.88 37.94 -16.45
N ILE A 7 -23.31 38.19 -15.21
CA ILE A 7 -23.19 37.22 -14.10
C ILE A 7 -24.02 35.96 -14.38
N TYR A 8 -25.23 36.09 -14.92
CA TYR A 8 -26.06 34.94 -15.25
C TYR A 8 -25.52 34.13 -16.44
N ILE A 9 -24.87 34.78 -17.42
CA ILE A 9 -24.22 34.11 -18.55
C ILE A 9 -23.01 33.29 -18.07
N VAL A 10 -22.20 33.84 -17.16
CA VAL A 10 -21.06 33.11 -16.58
C VAL A 10 -21.52 31.96 -15.69
N LEU A 11 -22.61 32.12 -14.93
CA LEU A 11 -23.19 31.06 -14.10
C LEU A 11 -23.78 29.91 -14.95
N PHE A 12 -24.40 30.23 -16.09
CA PHE A 12 -24.94 29.24 -17.02
C PHE A 12 -23.83 28.45 -17.73
N LEU A 13 -22.70 29.08 -18.03
CA LEU A 13 -21.54 28.42 -18.65
C LEU A 13 -20.89 27.37 -17.72
N PHE A 14 -20.96 27.57 -16.41
CA PHE A 14 -20.39 26.65 -15.41
C PHE A 14 -21.28 25.42 -15.15
N LEU A 15 -22.61 25.53 -15.36
CA LEU A 15 -23.53 24.39 -15.28
C LEU A 15 -23.54 23.53 -16.56
N ALA A 16 -23.10 24.07 -17.69
CA ALA A 16 -23.12 23.40 -19.00
C ALA A 16 -21.85 22.58 -19.31
N VAL A 17 -21.09 22.16 -18.29
CA VAL A 17 -20.01 21.19 -18.50
C VAL A 17 -20.64 19.81 -18.70
N PRO A 18 -20.59 19.21 -19.89
CA PRO A 18 -21.03 17.83 -20.05
C PRO A 18 -20.13 16.94 -19.17
N ALA A 19 -20.74 16.07 -18.38
CA ALA A 19 -20.03 15.01 -17.67
C ALA A 19 -19.24 14.20 -18.70
N LEU A 20 -17.95 14.47 -18.82
CA LEU A 20 -17.04 13.63 -19.58
C LEU A 20 -16.96 12.29 -18.84
N SER A 21 -17.75 11.33 -19.31
CA SER A 21 -17.58 9.93 -18.97
C SER A 21 -16.20 9.50 -19.45
N VAL A 22 -15.24 9.47 -18.53
CA VAL A 22 -13.95 8.83 -18.75
C VAL A 22 -14.21 7.34 -18.88
N ASN A 23 -14.37 6.87 -20.12
CA ASN A 23 -14.46 5.45 -20.44
C ASN A 23 -13.04 4.89 -20.39
N SER A 24 -12.65 4.32 -19.25
CA SER A 24 -11.40 3.56 -19.12
C SER A 24 -11.56 2.26 -19.91
N GLN A 25 -11.01 2.20 -21.12
CA GLN A 25 -10.81 0.93 -21.81
C GLN A 25 -9.75 0.13 -21.06
N GLU A 26 -10.18 -0.98 -20.43
CA GLU A 26 -9.28 -2.03 -19.99
C GLU A 26 -8.68 -2.71 -21.22
N VAL A 27 -7.41 -2.42 -21.48
CA VAL A 27 -6.60 -3.22 -22.38
C VAL A 27 -6.31 -4.54 -21.67
N GLN A 28 -7.06 -5.59 -22.03
CA GLN A 28 -6.73 -6.96 -21.63
C GLN A 28 -5.46 -7.39 -22.37
N ILE A 29 -4.33 -7.32 -21.67
CA ILE A 29 -3.09 -8.00 -22.06
C ILE A 29 -3.11 -9.36 -21.38
N GLU A 30 -3.53 -10.39 -22.10
CA GLU A 30 -3.31 -11.77 -21.69
C GLU A 30 -1.79 -12.04 -21.65
N GLY A 31 -1.25 -12.32 -20.44
CA GLY A 31 0.16 -12.70 -20.33
C GLY A 31 0.89 -12.41 -19.01
N LYS A 32 0.20 -12.07 -17.92
CA LYS A 32 0.70 -12.20 -16.53
C LYS A 32 -0.53 -12.03 -15.64
N LYS A 33 -0.78 -12.93 -14.68
CA LYS A 33 -1.82 -12.71 -13.66
C LYS A 33 -1.41 -11.47 -12.85
N ASN A 34 -1.75 -10.27 -13.32
CA ASN A 34 -1.48 -9.04 -12.59
C ASN A 34 -2.42 -9.06 -11.39
N VAL A 35 -1.88 -8.91 -10.19
CA VAL A 35 -2.72 -8.84 -9.00
C VAL A 35 -3.38 -7.46 -9.03
N GLU A 36 -4.69 -7.44 -9.24
CA GLU A 36 -5.51 -6.22 -9.21
C GLU A 36 -5.62 -5.72 -7.77
N TYR A 37 -4.58 -5.03 -7.32
CA TYR A 37 -4.56 -4.32 -6.04
C TYR A 37 -3.68 -3.08 -6.18
N ASN A 38 -4.27 -1.91 -5.91
CA ASN A 38 -3.54 -0.65 -5.96
C ASN A 38 -2.88 -0.35 -4.62
N LEU A 39 -1.54 -0.37 -4.60
CA LEU A 39 -0.78 -0.03 -3.41
C LEU A 39 -0.93 1.45 -3.08
N LYS A 40 -1.13 1.74 -1.79
CA LYS A 40 -1.25 3.12 -1.30
C LYS A 40 0.02 3.92 -1.64
N TYR A 41 -0.17 5.15 -2.11
CA TYR A 41 0.94 6.03 -2.43
C TYR A 41 1.71 6.43 -1.16
N PRO A 42 3.06 6.36 -1.15
CA PRO A 42 3.86 6.54 0.06
C PRO A 42 3.96 7.99 0.55
N GLY A 43 3.80 8.97 -0.33
CA GLY A 43 4.01 10.39 0.00
C GLY A 43 5.47 10.64 0.42
N ILE A 44 5.70 10.89 1.72
CA ILE A 44 7.05 11.16 2.26
C ILE A 44 7.86 9.86 2.36
N MET A 45 8.89 9.75 1.54
CA MET A 45 9.81 8.61 1.49
C MET A 45 11.03 8.79 2.43
N ARG A 46 11.83 7.73 2.57
CA ARG A 46 13.05 7.68 3.41
C ARG A 46 14.11 8.73 3.05
N ASP A 47 14.10 9.20 1.82
CA ASP A 47 15.11 10.13 1.32
C ASP A 47 14.87 11.57 1.77
N HIS A 48 13.68 11.86 2.31
CA HIS A 48 13.31 13.20 2.72
C HIS A 48 13.65 13.43 4.21
N PRO A 49 14.19 14.60 4.59
CA PRO A 49 14.54 14.90 5.98
C PRO A 49 13.35 14.79 6.92
N LEU A 50 12.13 15.11 6.48
CA LEU A 50 10.90 15.00 7.27
C LEU A 50 10.39 13.55 7.46
N TYR A 51 11.10 12.53 6.99
CA TYR A 51 10.70 11.13 7.16
C TYR A 51 10.60 10.73 8.64
N PHE A 52 11.44 11.31 9.51
CA PHE A 52 11.36 11.03 10.96
C PHE A 52 9.99 11.43 11.52
N LEU A 53 9.43 12.55 11.08
CA LEU A 53 8.13 13.05 11.56
C LEU A 53 7.01 12.10 11.13
N LYS A 54 7.09 11.57 9.90
CA LYS A 54 6.18 10.51 9.43
C LYS A 54 6.25 9.28 10.32
N LYS A 55 7.45 8.79 10.66
CA LYS A 55 7.63 7.62 11.54
C LYS A 55 7.05 7.87 12.94
N ILE A 56 7.27 9.05 13.52
CA ILE A 56 6.68 9.43 14.81
C ILE A 56 5.15 9.40 14.73
N ARG A 57 4.57 10.03 13.71
CA ARG A 57 3.11 10.00 13.50
C ARG A 57 2.58 8.57 13.38
N ASP A 58 3.24 7.73 12.58
CA ASP A 58 2.83 6.34 12.38
C ASP A 58 2.87 5.55 13.71
N GLN A 59 3.90 5.76 14.53
CA GLN A 59 4.02 5.16 15.88
C GLN A 59 2.96 5.69 16.86
N LEU A 60 2.71 7.00 16.87
CA LEU A 60 1.67 7.60 17.71
C LEU A 60 0.29 7.05 17.37
N ASN A 61 -0.02 6.90 16.08
CA ASN A 61 -1.28 6.31 15.64
C ASN A 61 -1.41 4.85 16.07
N LEU A 62 -0.35 4.04 15.93
CA LEU A 62 -0.34 2.64 16.41
C LEU A 62 -0.53 2.55 17.92
N PHE A 63 0.08 3.47 18.68
CA PHE A 63 -0.01 3.52 20.13
C PHE A 63 -1.38 3.97 20.61
N LEU A 64 -1.96 5.00 20.00
CA LEU A 64 -3.24 5.59 20.39
C LEU A 64 -4.44 4.71 20.01
N THR A 65 -4.34 3.97 18.90
CA THR A 65 -5.39 3.03 18.49
C THR A 65 -5.52 1.94 19.55
N ARG A 66 -6.72 1.70 20.08
CA ARG A 66 -6.95 0.65 21.09
C ARG A 66 -7.45 -0.66 20.49
N ASP A 67 -8.27 -0.55 19.44
CA ASP A 67 -8.87 -1.66 18.71
C ASP A 67 -7.80 -2.42 17.89
N TYR A 68 -7.73 -3.74 18.08
CA TYR A 68 -6.75 -4.60 17.42
C TYR A 68 -6.98 -4.76 15.91
N VAL A 69 -8.23 -4.76 15.44
CA VAL A 69 -8.54 -4.81 14.01
C VAL A 69 -8.09 -3.51 13.36
N LYS A 70 -8.38 -2.37 13.99
CA LYS A 70 -7.92 -1.06 13.48
C LYS A 70 -6.40 -0.92 13.49
N LYS A 71 -5.70 -1.52 14.48
CA LYS A 71 -4.23 -1.59 14.46
C LYS A 71 -3.72 -2.39 13.27
N ALA A 72 -4.33 -3.55 13.00
CA ALA A 72 -4.01 -4.39 11.85
C ALA A 72 -4.22 -3.63 10.53
N GLU A 73 -5.35 -2.92 10.38
CA GLU A 73 -5.61 -2.07 9.22
C GLU A 73 -4.55 -0.99 9.06
N LEU A 74 -4.17 -0.32 10.15
CA LEU A 74 -3.16 0.74 10.11
C LEU A 74 -1.79 0.21 9.71
N LEU A 75 -1.38 -0.95 10.23
CA LEU A 75 -0.16 -1.65 9.82
C LEU A 75 -0.19 -2.02 8.33
N LEU A 76 -1.31 -2.52 7.82
CA LEU A 76 -1.48 -2.80 6.40
C LEU A 76 -1.21 -1.54 5.56
N GLN A 77 -1.75 -0.39 5.98
CA GLN A 77 -1.50 0.86 5.25
C GLN A 77 -0.03 1.27 5.27
N ILE A 78 0.67 1.06 6.39
CA ILE A 78 2.10 1.38 6.51
C ILE A 78 2.91 0.45 5.61
N SER A 79 2.59 -0.85 5.64
CA SER A 79 3.23 -1.88 4.83
C SER A 79 3.08 -1.61 3.34
N ASP A 80 1.85 -1.39 2.84
CA ASP A 80 1.58 -1.07 1.44
C ASP A 80 2.38 0.15 0.95
N LYS A 81 2.44 1.21 1.77
CA LYS A 81 3.23 2.41 1.46
C LYS A 81 4.74 2.11 1.40
N ASN A 82 5.25 1.30 2.30
CA ASN A 82 6.67 0.93 2.29
C ASN A 82 7.04 0.10 1.05
N ILE A 83 6.18 -0.85 0.65
CA ILE A 83 6.37 -1.67 -0.56
C ILE A 83 6.31 -0.80 -1.82
N ASN A 84 5.35 0.13 -1.90
CA ASN A 84 5.28 1.07 -3.01
C ASN A 84 6.52 1.99 -3.05
N SER A 85 7.03 2.42 -1.89
CA SER A 85 8.31 3.16 -1.83
C SER A 85 9.47 2.34 -2.36
N ALA A 86 9.50 1.03 -2.08
CA ALA A 86 10.54 0.14 -2.58
C ALA A 86 10.56 0.08 -4.11
N LEU A 87 9.38 0.02 -4.73
CA LEU A 87 9.23 0.07 -6.18
C LEU A 87 9.73 1.39 -6.78
N LEU A 88 9.39 2.52 -6.14
CA LEU A 88 9.81 3.83 -6.62
C LEU A 88 11.33 4.05 -6.46
N PHE A 89 11.92 3.50 -5.38
CA PHE A 89 13.37 3.50 -5.19
C PHE A 89 14.11 2.58 -6.16
N SER A 90 13.55 1.42 -6.53
CA SER A 90 14.18 0.54 -7.52
C SER A 90 14.18 1.20 -8.90
N GLN A 91 13.09 1.86 -9.28
CA GLN A 91 13.00 2.64 -10.52
C GLN A 91 14.01 3.80 -10.55
N SER A 92 14.32 4.38 -9.39
CA SER A 92 15.31 5.45 -9.24
C SER A 92 16.76 4.94 -9.09
N GLY A 93 17.00 3.62 -9.14
CA GLY A 93 18.32 3.00 -8.96
C GLY A 93 18.86 3.00 -7.53
N LYS A 94 18.06 3.40 -6.54
CA LYS A 94 18.44 3.46 -5.13
C LYS A 94 18.20 2.10 -4.45
N TRP A 95 18.96 1.09 -4.87
CA TRP A 95 18.72 -0.31 -4.51
C TRP A 95 18.72 -0.58 -3.00
N GLY A 96 19.69 -0.07 -2.24
CA GLY A 96 19.73 -0.28 -0.78
C GLY A 96 18.55 0.37 -0.03
N LEU A 97 18.01 1.47 -0.53
CA LEU A 97 16.79 2.08 0.02
C LEU A 97 15.54 1.32 -0.40
N SER A 98 15.55 0.74 -1.61
CA SER A 98 14.48 -0.14 -2.10
C SER A 98 14.39 -1.41 -1.27
N THR A 99 15.49 -2.14 -1.07
CA THR A 99 15.52 -3.40 -0.31
C THR A 99 15.15 -3.19 1.16
N LYS A 100 15.68 -2.13 1.79
CA LYS A 100 15.28 -1.74 3.15
C LYS A 100 13.82 -1.32 3.24
N SER A 101 13.27 -0.72 2.18
CA SER A 101 11.85 -0.38 2.12
C SER A 101 10.95 -1.59 2.04
N ALA A 102 11.31 -2.55 1.19
CA ALA A 102 10.59 -3.80 1.07
C ALA A 102 10.65 -4.60 2.38
N TYR A 103 11.83 -4.67 3.01
CA TYR A 103 12.01 -5.33 4.30
C TYR A 103 11.11 -4.77 5.39
N ASP A 104 11.17 -3.46 5.66
CA ASP A 104 10.30 -2.84 6.67
C ASP A 104 8.82 -3.04 6.34
N GLY A 105 8.44 -3.01 5.06
CA GLY A 105 7.08 -3.25 4.61
C GLY A 105 6.58 -4.64 5.01
N GLU A 106 7.33 -5.68 4.70
CA GLU A 106 6.99 -7.06 5.04
C GLU A 106 7.04 -7.33 6.56
N GLN A 107 8.00 -6.72 7.28
CA GLN A 107 8.05 -6.83 8.74
C GLN A 107 6.81 -6.18 9.39
N ASP A 108 6.38 -5.01 8.90
CA ASP A 108 5.16 -4.37 9.38
C ASP A 108 3.91 -5.18 9.00
N PHE A 109 3.90 -5.84 7.84
CA PHE A 109 2.84 -6.77 7.45
C PHE A 109 2.74 -7.96 8.40
N MET A 110 3.86 -8.58 8.77
CA MET A 110 3.89 -9.71 9.71
C MET A 110 3.36 -9.35 11.11
N LYS A 111 3.48 -8.09 11.54
CA LYS A 111 2.94 -7.63 12.83
C LYS A 111 1.41 -7.60 12.87
N ILE A 112 0.74 -7.74 11.73
CA ILE A 112 -0.73 -7.81 11.63
C ILE A 112 -1.26 -9.07 12.34
N PHE A 113 -0.62 -10.22 12.13
CA PHE A 113 -1.16 -11.52 12.58
C PHE A 113 -1.30 -11.68 14.11
N PRO A 114 -0.34 -11.21 14.94
CA PRO A 114 -0.53 -11.18 16.38
C PRO A 114 -1.76 -10.36 16.81
N PHE A 115 -2.03 -9.22 16.16
CA PHE A 115 -3.19 -8.39 16.47
C PHE A 115 -4.50 -9.05 16.02
N LEU A 116 -4.53 -9.68 14.85
CA LEU A 116 -5.70 -10.46 14.41
C LEU A 116 -6.00 -11.63 15.36
N SER A 117 -4.97 -12.33 15.81
CA SER A 117 -5.09 -13.43 16.77
C SER A 117 -5.62 -12.93 18.11
N GLN A 118 -5.13 -11.78 18.58
CA GLN A 118 -5.60 -11.16 19.83
C GLN A 118 -7.04 -10.66 19.71
N SER A 119 -7.42 -10.06 18.58
CA SER A 119 -8.80 -9.66 18.31
C SER A 119 -9.75 -10.86 18.41
N LYS A 120 -9.39 -11.98 17.77
CA LYS A 120 -10.18 -13.22 17.82
C LYS A 120 -10.33 -13.76 19.24
N LYS A 121 -9.28 -13.68 20.08
CA LYS A 121 -9.35 -14.03 21.51
C LYS A 121 -10.29 -13.14 22.31
N GLN A 122 -10.50 -11.89 21.88
CA GLN A 122 -11.44 -10.95 22.48
C GLN A 122 -12.87 -11.08 21.94
N GLY A 123 -13.14 -12.08 21.10
CA GLY A 123 -14.44 -12.31 20.48
C GLY A 123 -14.75 -11.37 19.31
N VAL A 124 -13.80 -10.52 18.90
CA VAL A 124 -13.94 -9.62 17.76
C VAL A 124 -13.22 -10.24 16.56
N SER A 125 -13.98 -10.71 15.58
CA SER A 125 -13.39 -11.24 14.34
C SER A 125 -13.21 -10.12 13.30
N PRO A 126 -12.08 -10.11 12.57
CA PRO A 126 -11.93 -9.21 11.42
C PRO A 126 -13.01 -9.51 10.37
N SER A 127 -13.40 -8.50 9.60
CA SER A 127 -14.35 -8.69 8.50
C SER A 127 -13.73 -9.57 7.41
N GLN A 128 -14.58 -10.33 6.70
CA GLN A 128 -14.14 -11.16 5.59
C GLN A 128 -13.47 -10.31 4.49
N ASP A 129 -14.01 -9.13 4.20
CA ASP A 129 -13.46 -8.18 3.23
C ASP A 129 -12.05 -7.73 3.60
N PHE A 130 -11.78 -7.53 4.90
CA PHE A 130 -10.44 -7.19 5.35
C PHE A 130 -9.46 -8.34 5.15
N ILE A 131 -9.87 -9.59 5.41
CA ILE A 131 -9.03 -10.77 5.14
C ILE A 131 -8.75 -10.94 3.65
N LEU A 132 -9.74 -10.70 2.79
CA LEU A 132 -9.55 -10.69 1.33
C LEU A 132 -8.56 -9.59 0.91
N THR A 133 -8.69 -8.40 1.49
CA THR A 133 -7.78 -7.28 1.25
C THR A 133 -6.33 -7.65 1.62
N LEU A 134 -6.11 -8.31 2.77
CA LEU A 134 -4.79 -8.78 3.17
C LEU A 134 -4.21 -9.81 2.20
N LYS A 135 -5.04 -10.72 1.68
CA LYS A 135 -4.62 -11.73 0.68
C LYS A 135 -4.19 -11.05 -0.62
N LEU A 136 -4.99 -10.11 -1.13
CA LEU A 136 -4.65 -9.34 -2.33
C LEU A 136 -3.40 -8.47 -2.14
N SER A 137 -3.27 -7.79 -1.01
CA SER A 137 -2.09 -7.00 -0.66
C SER A 137 -0.82 -7.87 -0.61
N ASN A 138 -0.86 -9.03 0.06
CA ASN A 138 0.28 -9.95 0.13
C ASN A 138 0.72 -10.45 -1.25
N GLU A 139 -0.23 -10.81 -2.12
CA GLU A 139 0.07 -11.20 -3.50
C GLU A 139 0.67 -10.03 -4.29
N LYS A 140 0.19 -8.79 -4.08
CA LYS A 140 0.76 -7.61 -4.72
C LYS A 140 2.15 -7.29 -4.23
N HIS A 141 2.42 -7.45 -2.93
CA HIS A 141 3.76 -7.29 -2.37
C HIS A 141 4.71 -8.29 -3.01
N GLN A 142 4.30 -9.55 -3.14
CA GLN A 142 5.09 -10.58 -3.82
C GLN A 142 5.42 -10.16 -5.26
N GLU A 143 4.44 -9.69 -6.03
CA GLU A 143 4.65 -9.22 -7.42
C GLU A 143 5.67 -8.08 -7.49
N VAL A 144 5.57 -7.10 -6.58
CA VAL A 144 6.50 -5.96 -6.52
C VAL A 144 7.90 -6.42 -6.15
N ILE A 145 8.03 -7.25 -5.12
CA ILE A 145 9.33 -7.76 -4.67
C ILE A 145 10.00 -8.60 -5.77
N GLU A 146 9.25 -9.46 -6.46
CA GLU A 146 9.74 -10.23 -7.61
C GLU A 146 10.16 -9.33 -8.77
N THR A 147 9.46 -8.21 -8.99
CA THR A 147 9.85 -7.22 -10.00
C THR A 147 11.19 -6.59 -9.64
N ILE A 148 11.35 -6.14 -8.39
CA ILE A 148 12.62 -5.58 -7.90
C ILE A 148 13.75 -6.61 -7.99
N PHE A 149 13.46 -7.88 -7.69
CA PHE A 149 14.45 -8.97 -7.67
C PHE A 149 15.12 -9.20 -9.05
N LYS A 150 14.43 -8.91 -10.15
CA LYS A 150 14.97 -9.10 -11.51
C LYS A 150 16.13 -8.16 -11.81
N ASP A 151 16.02 -6.92 -11.36
CA ASP A 151 16.92 -5.83 -11.75
C ASP A 151 17.98 -5.51 -10.68
N VAL A 152 17.83 -6.08 -9.48
CA VAL A 152 18.67 -5.73 -8.34
C VAL A 152 20.12 -6.26 -8.46
N PRO A 153 21.14 -5.45 -8.09
CA PRO A 153 22.54 -5.89 -7.98
C PRO A 153 22.74 -7.05 -6.99
N GLN A 154 23.78 -7.86 -7.21
CA GLN A 154 24.03 -9.07 -6.41
C GLN A 154 24.14 -8.82 -4.89
N GLY A 155 24.74 -7.71 -4.47
CA GLY A 155 24.93 -7.39 -3.05
C GLY A 155 23.63 -7.24 -2.25
N GLU A 156 22.54 -6.87 -2.92
CA GLU A 156 21.23 -6.59 -2.32
C GLU A 156 20.25 -7.79 -2.48
N ARG A 157 20.62 -8.82 -3.25
CA ARG A 157 19.78 -10.00 -3.49
C ARG A 157 19.51 -10.82 -2.24
N SER A 158 20.49 -10.92 -1.33
CA SER A 158 20.34 -11.68 -0.09
C SER A 158 19.19 -11.13 0.76
N LEU A 159 19.16 -9.81 0.96
CA LEU A 159 18.10 -9.16 1.72
C LEU A 159 16.74 -9.34 1.03
N LEU A 160 16.63 -9.12 -0.28
CA LEU A 160 15.36 -9.35 -1.00
C LEU A 160 14.89 -10.81 -0.95
N SER A 161 15.81 -11.78 -0.91
CA SER A 161 15.45 -13.18 -0.74
C SER A 161 14.83 -13.44 0.64
N GLU A 162 15.34 -12.78 1.68
CA GLU A 162 14.74 -12.79 3.01
C GLU A 162 13.35 -12.15 2.99
N VAL A 163 13.20 -11.00 2.32
CA VAL A 163 11.90 -10.32 2.15
C VAL A 163 10.87 -11.23 1.50
N LEU A 164 11.24 -11.94 0.42
CA LEU A 164 10.35 -12.93 -0.22
C LEU A 164 9.97 -14.08 0.72
N ASN A 165 10.91 -14.53 1.55
CA ASN A 165 10.63 -15.57 2.54
C ASN A 165 9.66 -15.08 3.62
N VAL A 166 9.77 -13.82 4.05
CA VAL A 166 8.82 -13.20 4.98
C VAL A 166 7.43 -13.10 4.34
N ASN A 167 7.34 -12.64 3.10
CA ASN A 167 6.08 -12.58 2.35
C ASN A 167 5.39 -13.97 2.24
N LYS A 168 6.16 -15.03 1.96
CA LYS A 168 5.66 -16.41 1.94
C LYS A 168 5.18 -16.89 3.31
N LYS A 169 5.87 -16.51 4.38
CA LYS A 169 5.41 -16.80 5.76
C LYS A 169 4.09 -16.09 6.04
N ALA A 170 3.97 -14.82 5.67
CA ALA A 170 2.72 -14.06 5.79
C ALA A 170 1.56 -14.72 5.01
N LYS A 171 1.82 -15.19 3.78
CA LYS A 171 0.86 -15.95 2.98
C LYS A 171 0.36 -17.21 3.69
N ASN A 172 1.22 -17.90 4.42
CA ASN A 172 0.84 -19.08 5.20
C ASN A 172 0.06 -18.72 6.46
N GLU A 173 0.40 -17.63 7.14
CA GLU A 173 -0.39 -17.11 8.28
C GLU A 173 -1.80 -16.72 7.85
N LEU A 174 -1.97 -16.13 6.66
CA LEU A 174 -3.28 -15.79 6.08
C LEU A 174 -4.19 -16.99 5.82
N LYS A 175 -3.65 -18.22 5.75
CA LYS A 175 -4.47 -19.44 5.60
C LYS A 175 -5.17 -19.84 6.90
N ARG A 176 -4.76 -19.28 8.03
CA ARG A 176 -5.36 -19.54 9.35
C ARG A 176 -6.62 -18.71 9.60
N PHE A 177 -6.94 -17.78 8.69
CA PHE A 177 -8.07 -16.85 8.73
C PHE A 177 -8.90 -16.97 7.44
#